data_AF-C0EUJ7-F1
#
_entry.id   AF-C0EUJ7-F1
#
_cell.length_a   1.000
_cell.length_b   1.000
_cell.length_c   1.000
_cell.angle_alpha   90.00
_cell.angle_beta   90.00
_cell.angle_gamma   90.00
#
_symmetry.space_group_name_H-M   'P 1'
#
loop_
_entity.id
_entity.type
_entity.pdbx_description
1 polymer ?
#
loop_
_entity_poly.entity_id
_entity_poly.type
_entity_poly.pdbx_seq_one_letter_code
_entity_poly.pdbx_strand_id
1 'polypeptide(L)'
;MDIFGILSMIGGLALFLYGMEAMGAGLSKLSGGRMERLLEKLTSKRIMAVLLGAGVTAVIQSSSATTVMVVGFVNSGIMKLNQAVGIIMGANIGTTITSWLLSLTGIQGSSFILKMLKPSSFSPILAIVGIIFIMFTKDEKKKDIGGIFLGFAILMYGMEAMSGAVAPLADNEKFTGILTMFSNPILGLLAGTILTAVIQSSSASVGILQALCATGAVNFSTALPIIMGQNIGTCVTAIISSIGTSKNAKRAAAVHLFFNISGTVIFMVVFYTLNTFVHFSFLNTAASPAGIAVIHSLFNIGATILLFPFANLLEKMAILAIPDKGSEVEEMEEEKINPDLARLDERFLDKPGFAMEECRGVAINMARKSKKAMNLAIDLLKEYDEKTSARVEKLENQIDQYEDALGTYLVKLSERDLSVKDSRILSVLLHCIGDFERISDHAVNIRDAAVEMNKKNLQFSDKAKQELLVFSNAIRDIIDRAVLAFETGDTGLAKEVEPLEQVVDALNKEEKQRHINRLRTGTCTIELGFVLSDISTNFERAADHCSNIAVCLLQVDEGGFDTHEYLDILKEENSEEFRHEYMELSEKYTLPESKHGGK
;
A
#
# COMPACT_ATOMS: atom_id res chain seq x y z
N MET A 1 -7.95 -33.80 29.31
CA MET A 1 -7.45 -33.91 27.92
C MET A 1 -6.19 -34.74 27.96
N ASP A 2 -6.08 -35.76 27.12
CA ASP A 2 -4.80 -36.44 26.92
C ASP A 2 -3.90 -35.61 25.99
N ILE A 3 -2.67 -36.07 25.77
CA ILE A 3 -1.72 -35.36 24.91
C ILE A 3 -2.23 -35.22 23.47
N PHE A 4 -2.97 -36.21 22.97
CA PHE A 4 -3.53 -36.19 21.62
C PHE A 4 -4.63 -35.13 21.48
N GLY A 5 -5.51 -34.97 22.46
CA GLY A 5 -6.50 -33.90 22.47
C GLY A 5 -5.88 -32.50 22.46
N ILE A 6 -4.78 -32.30 23.21
CA ILE A 6 -4.05 -31.01 23.21
C ILE A 6 -3.44 -30.75 21.82
N LEU A 7 -2.81 -31.76 21.23
CA LEU A 7 -2.23 -31.66 19.88
C LEU A 7 -3.31 -31.41 18.82
N SER A 8 -4.47 -32.07 18.91
CA SER A 8 -5.59 -31.82 18.00
C SER A 8 -6.15 -30.41 18.15
N MET A 9 -6.21 -29.86 19.37
CA MET A 9 -6.66 -28.48 19.60
C MET A 9 -5.67 -27.46 19.02
N ILE A 10 -4.37 -27.62 19.29
CA ILE A 10 -3.32 -26.73 18.75
C ILE A 10 -3.22 -26.85 17.22
N GLY A 11 -3.26 -28.07 16.68
CA GLY A 11 -3.25 -28.32 15.25
C GLY A 11 -4.49 -27.75 14.56
N GLY A 12 -5.67 -27.92 15.17
CA GLY A 12 -6.91 -27.30 14.69
C GLY A 12 -6.83 -25.77 14.69
N LEU A 13 -6.28 -25.16 15.74
CA LEU A 13 -6.04 -23.72 15.81
C LEU A 13 -5.05 -23.25 14.73
N ALA A 14 -3.96 -23.98 14.50
CA ALA A 14 -2.98 -23.65 13.47
C ALA A 14 -3.60 -23.69 12.06
N LEU A 15 -4.37 -24.74 11.75
CA LEU A 15 -5.11 -24.83 10.48
C LEU A 15 -6.16 -23.73 10.37
N PHE A 16 -6.87 -23.43 11.46
CA PHE A 16 -7.86 -22.36 11.49
C PHE A 16 -7.23 -20.99 11.16
N LEU A 17 -6.10 -20.66 11.82
CA LEU A 17 -5.38 -19.41 11.60
C LEU A 17 -4.82 -19.34 10.18
N TYR A 18 -4.20 -20.42 9.69
CA TYR A 18 -3.68 -20.49 8.32
C TYR A 18 -4.79 -20.34 7.28
N GLY A 19 -5.93 -21.01 7.47
CA GLY A 19 -7.07 -20.92 6.56
C GLY A 19 -7.67 -19.51 6.52
N MET A 20 -7.70 -18.82 7.68
CA MET A 20 -8.13 -17.41 7.76
C MET A 20 -7.16 -16.49 7.03
N GLU A 21 -5.85 -16.67 7.22
CA GLU A 21 -4.81 -15.91 6.54
C GLU A 21 -4.86 -16.13 5.02
N ALA A 22 -4.90 -17.38 4.57
CA ALA A 22 -4.96 -17.72 3.15
C ALA A 22 -6.22 -17.17 2.47
N MET A 23 -7.38 -17.27 3.13
CA MET A 23 -8.64 -16.72 2.63
C MET A 23 -8.59 -15.18 2.55
N GLY A 24 -8.08 -14.52 3.60
CA GLY A 24 -7.92 -13.07 3.64
C GLY A 24 -6.94 -12.54 2.60
N ALA A 25 -5.79 -13.20 2.44
CA ALA A 25 -4.78 -12.88 1.43
C ALA A 25 -5.33 -13.04 0.01
N GLY A 26 -6.06 -14.12 -0.27
CA GLY A 26 -6.71 -14.31 -1.57
C GLY A 26 -7.75 -13.23 -1.87
N LEU A 27 -8.58 -12.84 -0.89
CA LEU A 27 -9.54 -11.74 -1.05
C LEU A 27 -8.84 -10.39 -1.29
N SER A 28 -7.74 -10.15 -0.58
CA SER A 28 -6.91 -8.96 -0.75
C SER A 28 -6.29 -8.91 -2.17
N LYS A 29 -5.66 -9.99 -2.63
CA LYS A 29 -5.06 -10.10 -3.97
C LYS A 29 -6.10 -9.91 -5.08
N LEU A 30 -7.27 -10.56 -4.97
CA LEU A 30 -8.36 -10.35 -5.92
C LEU A 30 -8.86 -8.90 -5.98
N SER A 31 -8.81 -8.19 -4.86
CA SER A 31 -9.20 -6.78 -4.80
C SER A 31 -8.15 -5.83 -5.39
N GLY A 32 -6.89 -6.26 -5.54
CA GLY A 32 -5.81 -5.49 -6.15
C GLY A 32 -5.60 -4.11 -5.52
N GLY A 33 -5.60 -4.02 -4.19
CA GLY A 33 -5.42 -2.75 -3.47
C GLY A 33 -6.63 -1.79 -3.56
N ARG A 34 -7.77 -2.22 -4.13
CA ARG A 34 -8.95 -1.35 -4.29
C ARG A 34 -9.61 -1.02 -2.95
N MET A 35 -9.65 -1.97 -2.01
CA MET A 35 -10.31 -1.75 -0.72
C MET A 35 -9.57 -0.71 0.12
N GLU A 36 -8.24 -0.76 0.06
CA GLU A 36 -7.31 0.15 0.71
C GLU A 36 -7.39 1.55 0.08
N ARG A 37 -7.44 1.65 -1.25
CA ARG A 37 -7.68 2.92 -1.95
C ARG A 37 -9.05 3.53 -1.64
N LEU A 38 -10.07 2.71 -1.40
CA LEU A 38 -11.37 3.23 -0.96
C LEU A 38 -11.27 3.81 0.45
N LEU A 39 -10.47 3.21 1.36
CA LEU A 39 -10.15 3.78 2.67
C LEU A 39 -9.34 5.08 2.59
N GLU A 40 -8.38 5.15 1.67
CA GLU A 40 -7.57 6.33 1.38
C GLU A 40 -8.46 7.51 0.95
N LYS A 41 -9.47 7.25 0.11
CA LYS A 41 -10.36 8.29 -0.41
C LYS A 41 -11.17 8.93 0.72
N LEU A 42 -10.79 10.18 1.03
CA LEU A 42 -11.42 11.05 2.02
C LEU A 42 -12.95 11.04 1.89
N THR A 43 -13.63 10.49 2.90
CA THR A 43 -15.07 10.68 3.05
C THR A 43 -15.34 11.79 4.04
N SER A 44 -16.06 12.82 3.59
CA SER A 44 -16.42 13.98 4.41
C SER A 44 -17.56 13.68 5.38
N LYS A 45 -18.32 12.60 5.15
CA LYS A 45 -19.48 12.21 5.97
C LYS A 45 -19.11 11.05 6.89
N ARG A 46 -19.25 11.26 8.21
CA ARG A 46 -18.93 10.24 9.23
C ARG A 46 -19.67 8.92 9.03
N ILE A 47 -20.94 8.95 8.60
CA ILE A 47 -21.71 7.72 8.30
C ILE A 47 -21.04 6.91 7.20
N MET A 48 -20.57 7.59 6.15
CA MET A 48 -19.86 6.92 5.06
C MET A 48 -18.52 6.35 5.52
N ALA A 49 -17.82 7.00 6.46
CA ALA A 49 -16.62 6.44 7.08
C ALA A 49 -16.93 5.13 7.84
N VAL A 50 -18.02 5.09 8.60
CA VAL A 50 -18.47 3.87 9.30
C VAL A 50 -18.83 2.77 8.30
N LEU A 51 -19.64 3.07 7.28
CA LEU A 51 -20.03 2.07 6.28
C LEU A 51 -18.82 1.54 5.49
N LEU A 52 -17.88 2.42 5.17
CA LEU A 52 -16.65 2.07 4.48
C LEU A 52 -15.76 1.16 5.35
N GLY A 53 -15.53 1.53 6.61
CA GLY A 53 -14.79 0.67 7.55
C GLY A 53 -15.45 -0.70 7.73
N ALA A 54 -16.79 -0.73 7.87
CA ALA A 54 -17.54 -1.97 8.00
C ALA A 54 -17.43 -2.84 6.74
N GLY A 55 -17.60 -2.24 5.56
CA GLY A 55 -17.50 -2.94 4.28
C GLY A 55 -16.10 -3.50 4.03
N VAL A 56 -15.07 -2.69 4.24
CA VAL A 56 -13.68 -3.11 4.02
C VAL A 56 -13.27 -4.19 5.01
N THR A 57 -13.59 -4.04 6.30
CA THR A 57 -13.31 -5.10 7.28
C THR A 57 -14.13 -6.36 7.01
N ALA A 58 -15.37 -6.27 6.55
CA ALA A 58 -16.17 -7.45 6.19
C ALA A 58 -15.58 -8.22 5.00
N VAL A 59 -15.03 -7.53 4.00
CA VAL A 59 -14.40 -8.14 2.83
C VAL A 59 -13.01 -8.70 3.18
N ILE A 60 -12.18 -7.92 3.88
CA ILE A 60 -10.81 -8.35 4.26
C ILE A 60 -10.84 -9.36 5.42
N GLN A 61 -11.92 -9.39 6.21
CA GLN A 61 -12.11 -10.23 7.40
C GLN A 61 -11.16 -9.92 8.58
N SER A 62 -10.51 -8.75 8.59
CA SER A 62 -9.56 -8.35 9.63
C SER A 62 -9.69 -6.88 10.03
N SER A 63 -10.25 -6.63 11.22
CA SER A 63 -10.33 -5.28 11.81
C SER A 63 -8.97 -4.79 12.29
N SER A 64 -8.10 -5.67 12.77
CA SER A 64 -6.71 -5.32 13.10
C SER A 64 -6.01 -4.77 11.88
N ALA A 65 -6.07 -5.45 10.73
CA ALA A 65 -5.47 -4.95 9.49
C ALA A 65 -6.10 -3.62 9.05
N THR A 66 -7.43 -3.50 9.12
CA THR A 66 -8.14 -2.25 8.78
C THR A 66 -7.69 -1.09 9.67
N THR A 67 -7.56 -1.32 10.98
CA THR A 67 -7.17 -0.28 11.94
C THR A 67 -5.70 0.07 11.80
N VAL A 68 -4.81 -0.90 11.60
CA VAL A 68 -3.38 -0.67 11.32
C VAL A 68 -3.21 0.21 10.08
N MET A 69 -3.99 -0.03 9.01
CA MET A 69 -4.00 0.84 7.84
C MET A 69 -4.49 2.25 8.16
N VAL A 70 -5.55 2.40 8.96
CA VAL A 70 -6.03 3.72 9.39
C VAL A 70 -4.96 4.48 10.19
N VAL A 71 -4.25 3.80 11.10
CA VAL A 71 -3.13 4.41 11.83
C VAL A 71 -2.01 4.80 10.85
N GLY A 72 -1.73 3.97 9.83
CA GLY A 72 -0.82 4.28 8.73
C GLY A 72 -1.22 5.52 7.94
N PHE A 73 -2.49 5.63 7.52
CA PHE A 73 -3.01 6.78 6.78
C PHE A 73 -2.98 8.08 7.59
N VAL A 74 -3.19 8.00 8.90
CA VAL A 74 -3.06 9.17 9.78
C VAL A 74 -1.59 9.54 9.99
N ASN A 75 -0.70 8.56 10.02
CA ASN A 75 0.75 8.81 10.13
C ASN A 75 1.30 9.47 8.87
N SER A 76 0.89 8.99 7.69
CA SER A 76 1.32 9.52 6.39
C SER A 76 0.68 10.87 6.02
N GLY A 77 -0.23 11.38 6.86
CA GLY A 77 -0.94 12.64 6.63
C GLY A 77 -2.04 12.55 5.56
N ILE A 78 -2.26 11.37 4.97
CA ILE A 78 -3.32 11.13 3.99
C ILE A 78 -4.71 11.29 4.62
N MET A 79 -4.86 10.90 5.89
CA MET A 79 -6.14 10.91 6.61
C MET A 79 -6.08 11.74 7.89
N LYS A 80 -7.14 12.52 8.15
CA LYS A 80 -7.27 13.25 9.42
C LYS A 80 -7.80 12.33 10.54
N LEU A 81 -7.40 12.61 11.78
CA LEU A 81 -7.83 11.86 12.97
C LEU A 81 -9.36 11.74 13.07
N ASN A 82 -10.10 12.82 12.79
CA ASN A 82 -11.57 12.83 12.85
C ASN A 82 -12.25 11.88 11.84
N GLN A 83 -11.60 11.59 10.70
CA GLN A 83 -12.06 10.63 9.70
C GLN A 83 -11.75 9.20 10.14
N ALA A 84 -10.57 8.99 10.71
CA ALA A 84 -10.15 7.71 11.27
C ALA A 84 -11.15 7.17 12.30
N VAL A 85 -11.72 8.03 13.16
CA VAL A 85 -12.73 7.62 14.15
C VAL A 85 -13.90 6.87 13.52
N GLY A 86 -14.43 7.38 12.40
CA GLY A 86 -15.58 6.76 11.73
C GLY A 86 -15.22 5.40 11.11
N ILE A 87 -14.05 5.29 10.48
CA ILE A 87 -13.59 4.03 9.89
C ILE A 87 -13.33 2.97 10.98
N ILE A 88 -12.72 3.36 12.10
CA ILE A 88 -12.48 2.47 13.25
C ILE A 88 -13.79 1.92 13.82
N MET A 89 -14.81 2.78 14.00
CA MET A 89 -16.16 2.34 14.41
C MET A 89 -16.74 1.34 13.41
N GLY A 90 -16.59 1.62 12.11
CA GLY A 90 -16.99 0.72 11.03
C GLY A 90 -16.31 -0.63 11.09
N ALA A 91 -14.98 -0.65 11.28
CA ALA A 91 -14.19 -1.88 11.30
C ALA A 91 -14.66 -2.85 12.39
N ASN A 92 -15.06 -2.33 13.55
CA ASN A 92 -15.65 -3.12 14.62
C ASN A 92 -16.98 -3.76 14.22
N ILE A 93 -17.83 -3.07 13.45
CA ILE A 93 -19.03 -3.67 12.85
C ILE A 93 -18.64 -4.74 11.83
N GLY A 94 -17.70 -4.46 10.92
CA GLY A 94 -17.32 -5.39 9.86
C GLY A 94 -16.81 -6.74 10.38
N THR A 95 -16.13 -6.73 11.53
CA THR A 95 -15.61 -7.95 12.20
C THR A 95 -16.70 -8.96 12.54
N THR A 96 -17.95 -8.51 12.73
CA THR A 96 -19.04 -9.41 13.10
C THR A 96 -19.43 -10.36 11.96
N ILE A 97 -19.15 -9.99 10.70
CA ILE A 97 -19.36 -10.84 9.53
C ILE A 97 -18.55 -12.12 9.65
N THR A 98 -17.31 -12.05 10.16
CA THR A 98 -16.50 -13.25 10.40
C THR A 98 -17.19 -14.16 11.41
N SER A 99 -17.70 -13.61 12.53
CA SER A 99 -18.40 -14.40 13.54
C SER A 99 -19.64 -15.13 12.99
N TRP A 100 -20.37 -14.49 12.08
CA TRP A 100 -21.48 -15.12 11.36
C TRP A 100 -21.01 -16.22 10.41
N LEU A 101 -19.95 -15.97 9.64
CA LEU A 101 -19.34 -16.98 8.77
C LEU A 101 -18.93 -18.23 9.57
N LEU A 102 -18.29 -18.03 10.71
CA LEU A 102 -17.85 -19.09 11.61
C LEU A 102 -19.03 -19.82 12.27
N SER A 103 -20.13 -19.12 12.56
CA SER A 103 -21.33 -19.70 13.18
C SER A 103 -22.04 -20.76 12.32
N LEU A 104 -21.77 -20.77 11.01
CA LEU A 104 -22.34 -21.76 10.07
C LEU A 104 -21.98 -23.20 10.44
N THR A 105 -20.87 -23.42 11.15
CA THR A 105 -20.48 -24.74 11.69
C THR A 105 -21.47 -25.28 12.72
N GLY A 106 -22.18 -24.40 13.42
CA GLY A 106 -23.18 -24.75 14.42
C GLY A 106 -24.56 -25.11 13.84
N ILE A 107 -24.77 -25.04 12.52
CA ILE A 107 -26.07 -25.37 11.90
C ILE A 107 -26.34 -26.87 12.09
N GLN A 108 -27.36 -27.23 12.86
CA GLN A 108 -27.80 -28.61 13.04
C GLN A 108 -29.18 -28.79 12.39
N GLY A 109 -29.29 -29.71 11.42
CA GLY A 109 -30.54 -29.99 10.73
C GLY A 109 -30.50 -31.30 9.97
N SER A 110 -31.63 -32.01 9.92
CA SER A 110 -31.78 -33.30 9.23
C SER A 110 -32.13 -33.13 7.74
N SER A 111 -32.69 -31.98 7.35
CA SER A 111 -33.05 -31.67 5.96
C SER A 111 -31.80 -31.56 5.08
N PHE A 112 -31.90 -32.06 3.84
CA PHE A 112 -30.82 -32.04 2.86
C PHE A 112 -30.22 -30.63 2.65
N ILE A 113 -31.07 -29.61 2.56
CA ILE A 113 -30.66 -28.20 2.42
C ILE A 113 -29.82 -27.73 3.62
N LEU A 114 -30.23 -28.07 4.84
CA LEU A 114 -29.51 -27.71 6.07
C LEU A 114 -28.18 -28.46 6.21
N LYS A 115 -28.11 -29.72 5.76
CA LYS A 115 -26.85 -30.47 5.68
C LYS A 115 -25.90 -29.85 4.66
N MET A 116 -26.40 -29.43 3.50
CA MET A 116 -25.59 -28.74 2.48
C MET A 116 -25.06 -27.39 2.94
N LEU A 117 -25.71 -26.72 3.89
CA LEU A 117 -25.24 -25.46 4.48
C LEU A 117 -24.18 -25.67 5.58
N LYS A 118 -23.96 -26.91 6.05
CA LYS A 118 -22.88 -27.19 6.99
C LYS A 118 -21.53 -27.07 6.27
N PRO A 119 -20.59 -26.28 6.79
CA PRO A 119 -19.25 -26.18 6.22
C PRO A 119 -18.58 -27.53 5.97
N SER A 120 -18.73 -28.51 6.87
CA SER A 120 -18.17 -29.86 6.70
C SER A 120 -18.70 -30.64 5.48
N SER A 121 -19.86 -30.25 4.92
CA SER A 121 -20.45 -30.92 3.74
C SER A 121 -20.00 -30.32 2.42
N PHE A 122 -19.76 -29.00 2.35
CA PHE A 122 -19.36 -28.34 1.11
C PHE A 122 -17.88 -27.90 1.08
N SER A 123 -17.21 -27.82 2.24
CA SER A 123 -15.78 -27.49 2.30
C SER A 123 -14.88 -28.46 1.53
N PRO A 124 -15.14 -29.78 1.46
CA PRO A 124 -14.33 -30.67 0.64
C PRO A 124 -14.50 -30.38 -0.86
N ILE A 125 -15.70 -29.99 -1.29
CA ILE A 125 -15.98 -29.60 -2.68
C ILE A 125 -15.21 -28.31 -3.00
N LEU A 126 -15.26 -27.31 -2.11
CA LEU A 126 -14.49 -26.08 -2.26
C LEU A 126 -12.98 -26.35 -2.29
N ALA A 127 -12.47 -27.25 -1.45
CA ALA A 127 -11.06 -27.64 -1.47
C ALA A 127 -10.67 -28.29 -2.81
N ILE A 128 -11.50 -29.19 -3.36
CA ILE A 128 -11.26 -29.82 -4.66
C ILE A 128 -11.25 -28.76 -5.77
N VAL A 129 -12.26 -27.90 -5.83
CA VAL A 129 -12.33 -26.82 -6.83
C VAL A 129 -11.14 -25.88 -6.67
N GLY A 130 -10.77 -25.53 -5.44
CA GLY A 130 -9.66 -24.65 -5.14
C GLY A 130 -8.32 -25.23 -5.60
N ILE A 131 -8.05 -26.50 -5.31
CA ILE A 131 -6.88 -27.21 -5.80
C ILE A 131 -6.88 -27.32 -7.32
N ILE A 132 -8.03 -27.58 -7.95
CA ILE A 132 -8.12 -27.61 -9.42
C ILE A 132 -7.72 -26.26 -10.02
N PHE A 133 -8.23 -25.17 -9.46
CA PHE A 133 -7.87 -23.83 -9.91
C PHE A 133 -6.39 -23.52 -9.70
N ILE A 134 -5.83 -23.86 -8.54
CA ILE A 134 -4.42 -23.62 -8.23
C ILE A 134 -3.49 -24.44 -9.14
N MET A 135 -3.77 -25.73 -9.34
CA MET A 135 -2.85 -26.66 -10.00
C MET A 135 -2.98 -26.72 -11.52
N PHE A 136 -4.19 -26.57 -12.05
CA PHE A 136 -4.47 -26.85 -13.48
C PHE A 136 -4.76 -25.60 -14.30
N THR A 137 -4.83 -24.42 -13.68
CA THR A 137 -5.16 -23.18 -14.37
C THR A 137 -3.96 -22.24 -14.42
N LYS A 138 -3.76 -21.57 -15.56
CA LYS A 138 -2.72 -20.53 -15.74
C LYS A 138 -3.21 -19.11 -15.39
N ASP A 139 -4.52 -18.92 -15.27
CA ASP A 139 -5.16 -17.66 -14.89
C ASP A 139 -4.99 -17.40 -13.38
N GLU A 140 -4.21 -16.37 -13.05
CA GLU A 140 -3.89 -15.98 -11.67
C GLU A 140 -5.12 -15.60 -10.85
N LYS A 141 -6.14 -14.98 -11.45
CA LYS A 141 -7.38 -14.65 -10.71
C LYS A 141 -8.09 -15.92 -10.28
N LYS A 142 -8.09 -16.95 -11.12
CA LYS A 142 -8.66 -18.26 -10.77
C LYS A 142 -7.84 -18.92 -9.67
N LYS A 143 -6.50 -18.82 -9.70
CA LYS A 143 -5.65 -19.31 -8.61
C LYS A 143 -5.94 -18.60 -7.29
N ASP A 144 -6.08 -17.27 -7.28
CA ASP A 144 -6.45 -16.50 -6.10
C ASP A 144 -7.83 -16.93 -5.55
N ILE A 145 -8.83 -17.10 -6.43
CA ILE A 145 -10.14 -17.67 -6.05
C ILE A 145 -9.97 -19.07 -5.47
N GLY A 146 -9.08 -19.89 -6.04
CA GLY A 146 -8.78 -21.21 -5.55
C GLY A 146 -8.13 -21.19 -4.16
N GLY A 147 -7.25 -20.23 -3.89
CA GLY A 147 -6.67 -19.96 -2.57
C GLY A 147 -7.73 -19.57 -1.54
N ILE A 148 -8.73 -18.77 -1.91
CA ILE A 148 -9.87 -18.44 -1.05
C ILE A 148 -10.67 -19.68 -0.69
N PHE A 149 -11.01 -20.52 -1.69
CA PHE A 149 -11.79 -21.74 -1.46
C PHE A 149 -11.03 -22.75 -0.60
N LEU A 150 -9.75 -22.94 -0.86
CA LEU A 150 -8.90 -23.82 -0.06
C LEU A 150 -8.69 -23.29 1.35
N GLY A 151 -8.43 -21.98 1.51
CA GLY A 151 -8.31 -21.31 2.80
C GLY A 151 -9.58 -21.44 3.63
N PHE A 152 -10.75 -21.20 3.03
CA PHE A 152 -12.04 -21.42 3.67
C PHE A 152 -12.22 -22.87 4.12
N ALA A 153 -11.86 -23.84 3.28
CA ALA A 153 -11.99 -25.26 3.62
C ALA A 153 -11.09 -25.68 4.78
N ILE A 154 -9.82 -25.24 4.77
CA ILE A 154 -8.85 -25.50 5.84
C ILE A 154 -9.31 -24.82 7.14
N LEU A 155 -9.80 -23.58 7.07
CA LEU A 155 -10.35 -22.86 8.21
C LEU A 155 -11.48 -23.65 8.88
N MET A 156 -12.42 -24.14 8.07
CA MET A 156 -13.57 -24.91 8.56
C MET A 156 -13.15 -26.25 9.15
N TYR A 157 -12.19 -26.94 8.53
CA TYR A 157 -11.62 -28.17 9.08
C TYR A 157 -10.90 -27.92 10.42
N GLY A 158 -10.13 -26.84 10.54
CA GLY A 158 -9.48 -26.43 11.77
C GLY A 158 -10.48 -26.19 12.91
N MET A 159 -11.62 -25.56 12.60
CA MET A 159 -12.70 -25.36 13.57
C MET A 159 -13.33 -26.67 14.04
N GLU A 160 -13.57 -27.61 13.14
CA GLU A 160 -14.12 -28.93 13.46
C GLU A 160 -13.13 -29.74 14.32
N ALA A 161 -11.84 -29.70 13.99
CA ALA A 161 -10.78 -30.31 14.78
C ALA A 161 -10.70 -29.72 16.20
N MET A 162 -10.77 -28.39 16.35
CA MET A 162 -10.83 -27.75 17.67
C MET A 162 -12.06 -28.19 18.46
N SER A 163 -13.24 -28.17 17.83
CA SER A 163 -14.51 -28.56 18.46
C SER A 163 -14.50 -30.01 18.92
N GLY A 164 -13.97 -30.92 18.09
CA GLY A 164 -13.80 -32.34 18.43
C GLY A 164 -12.81 -32.57 19.56
N ALA A 165 -11.71 -31.81 19.62
CA ALA A 165 -10.70 -31.91 20.67
C ALA A 165 -11.22 -31.47 22.05
N VAL A 166 -12.12 -30.47 22.08
CA VAL A 166 -12.70 -29.94 23.32
C VAL A 166 -14.00 -30.63 23.73
N ALA A 167 -14.64 -31.41 22.84
CA ALA A 167 -15.90 -32.11 23.15
C ALA A 167 -15.81 -33.02 24.40
N PRO A 168 -14.77 -33.86 24.59
CA PRO A 168 -14.66 -34.71 25.79
C PRO A 168 -14.43 -33.92 27.09
N LEU A 169 -14.07 -32.64 27.00
CA LEU A 169 -13.90 -31.80 28.18
C LEU A 169 -15.22 -31.27 28.74
N ALA A 170 -16.30 -31.30 27.96
CA ALA A 170 -17.63 -30.94 28.44
C ALA A 170 -18.07 -31.82 29.62
N ASP A 171 -17.65 -33.08 29.62
CA ASP A 171 -17.95 -34.05 30.67
C ASP A 171 -16.96 -34.00 31.86
N ASN A 172 -15.96 -33.12 31.81
CA ASN A 172 -14.95 -33.00 32.86
C ASN A 172 -15.29 -31.89 33.87
N GLU A 173 -15.65 -32.29 35.10
CA GLU A 173 -16.04 -31.35 36.18
C GLU A 173 -14.97 -30.30 36.52
N LYS A 174 -13.68 -30.62 36.43
CA LYS A 174 -12.62 -29.62 36.69
C LYS A 174 -12.56 -28.57 35.58
N PHE A 175 -12.75 -28.99 34.33
CA PHE A 175 -12.74 -28.07 33.19
C PHE A 175 -13.97 -27.17 33.18
N THR A 176 -15.17 -27.74 33.38
CA THR A 176 -16.40 -26.96 33.50
C THR A 176 -16.38 -26.06 34.74
N GLY A 177 -15.77 -26.50 35.85
CA GLY A 177 -15.49 -25.68 37.02
C GLY A 177 -14.60 -24.46 36.74
N ILE A 178 -13.59 -24.60 35.87
CA ILE A 178 -12.78 -23.45 35.42
C ILE A 178 -13.62 -22.52 34.53
N LEU A 179 -14.40 -23.06 33.60
CA LEU A 179 -15.24 -22.26 32.69
C LEU A 179 -16.33 -21.47 33.43
N THR A 180 -16.87 -22.00 34.51
CA THR A 180 -17.86 -21.30 35.36
C THR A 180 -17.25 -20.15 36.16
N MET A 181 -15.94 -20.15 36.42
CA MET A 181 -15.24 -19.00 37.02
C MET A 181 -15.40 -17.74 36.15
N PHE A 182 -15.42 -17.92 34.83
CA PHE A 182 -15.61 -16.84 33.86
C PHE A 182 -17.07 -16.38 33.72
N SER A 183 -18.03 -17.01 34.41
CA SER A 183 -19.36 -16.42 34.61
C SER A 183 -19.32 -15.21 35.54
N ASN A 184 -18.24 -15.02 36.32
CA ASN A 184 -17.94 -13.72 36.90
C ASN A 184 -17.63 -12.73 35.75
N PRO A 185 -18.42 -11.64 35.59
CA PRO A 185 -18.28 -10.78 34.43
C PRO A 185 -16.90 -10.13 34.27
N ILE A 186 -16.20 -9.86 35.37
CA ILE A 186 -14.87 -9.24 35.33
C ILE A 186 -13.83 -10.28 34.90
N LEU A 187 -13.88 -11.49 35.46
CA LEU A 187 -12.93 -12.55 35.11
C LEU A 187 -13.12 -13.02 33.66
N GLY A 188 -14.36 -13.15 33.20
CA GLY A 188 -14.62 -13.49 31.81
C GLY A 188 -14.14 -12.40 30.84
N LEU A 189 -14.35 -11.11 31.19
CA LEU A 189 -13.81 -9.99 30.42
C LEU A 189 -12.29 -10.01 30.35
N LEU A 190 -11.59 -10.19 31.47
CA LEU A 190 -10.14 -10.26 31.48
C LEU A 190 -9.61 -11.46 30.68
N ALA A 191 -10.26 -12.62 30.78
CA ALA A 191 -9.90 -13.80 30.01
C ALA A 191 -10.01 -13.56 28.50
N GLY A 192 -11.11 -12.94 28.05
CA GLY A 192 -11.30 -12.55 26.65
C GLY A 192 -10.25 -11.54 26.18
N THR A 193 -9.98 -10.51 26.98
CA THR A 193 -8.97 -9.50 26.66
C THR A 193 -7.57 -10.09 26.52
N ILE A 194 -7.15 -10.92 27.48
CA ILE A 194 -5.82 -11.55 27.46
C ILE A 194 -5.69 -12.51 26.27
N LEU A 195 -6.69 -13.38 26.06
CA LEU A 195 -6.67 -14.34 24.96
C LEU A 195 -6.52 -13.62 23.61
N THR A 196 -7.33 -12.58 23.36
CA THR A 196 -7.26 -11.84 22.10
C THR A 196 -6.01 -10.98 21.98
N ALA A 197 -5.53 -10.39 23.08
CA ALA A 197 -4.28 -9.63 23.06
C ALA A 197 -3.07 -10.50 22.68
N VAL A 198 -3.03 -11.74 23.18
CA VAL A 198 -1.95 -12.71 22.88
C VAL A 198 -2.07 -13.23 21.45
N ILE A 199 -3.27 -13.64 21.04
CA ILE A 199 -3.49 -14.18 19.68
C ILE A 199 -3.45 -13.07 18.62
N GLN A 200 -3.71 -11.82 19.01
CA GLN A 200 -3.79 -10.64 18.14
C GLN A 200 -4.85 -10.72 17.03
N SER A 201 -5.75 -11.71 17.10
CA SER A 201 -6.86 -11.92 16.18
C SER A 201 -8.18 -12.08 16.93
N SER A 202 -9.08 -11.12 16.72
CA SER A 202 -10.43 -11.11 17.27
C SER A 202 -11.26 -12.27 16.74
N SER A 203 -11.23 -12.47 15.42
CA SER A 203 -11.93 -13.55 14.72
C SER A 203 -11.46 -14.93 15.17
N ALA A 204 -10.16 -15.11 15.44
CA ALA A 204 -9.65 -16.37 16.00
C ALA A 204 -10.10 -16.60 17.44
N SER A 205 -10.08 -15.56 18.27
CA SER A 205 -10.56 -15.65 19.65
C SER A 205 -12.05 -15.98 19.71
N VAL A 206 -12.86 -15.35 18.86
CA VAL A 206 -14.29 -15.66 18.71
C VAL A 206 -14.49 -17.08 18.19
N GLY A 207 -13.68 -17.54 17.23
CA GLY A 207 -13.72 -18.91 16.70
C GLY A 207 -13.45 -19.97 17.78
N ILE A 208 -12.44 -19.75 18.63
CA ILE A 208 -12.15 -20.61 19.80
C ILE A 208 -13.36 -20.65 20.74
N LEU A 209 -13.95 -19.49 21.05
CA LEU A 209 -15.13 -19.42 21.91
C LEU A 209 -16.33 -20.16 21.28
N GLN A 210 -16.56 -20.01 19.98
CA GLN A 210 -17.63 -20.71 19.27
C GLN A 210 -17.42 -22.23 19.25
N ALA A 211 -16.18 -22.70 19.05
CA ALA A 211 -15.84 -24.12 19.13
C ALA A 211 -16.10 -24.70 20.53
N LEU A 212 -15.73 -23.97 21.60
CA LEU A 212 -16.02 -24.36 22.98
C LEU A 212 -17.53 -24.40 23.25
N CYS A 213 -18.28 -23.40 22.80
CA CYS A 213 -19.73 -23.32 22.98
C CYS A 213 -20.47 -24.44 22.22
N ALA A 214 -19.96 -24.89 21.07
CA ALA A 214 -20.56 -25.97 20.28
C ALA A 214 -20.66 -27.31 21.05
N THR A 215 -19.85 -27.50 22.10
CA THR A 215 -19.89 -28.68 22.98
C THR A 215 -21.02 -28.64 24.02
N GLY A 216 -21.65 -27.49 24.23
CA GLY A 216 -22.61 -27.26 25.31
C GLY A 216 -21.98 -26.93 26.67
N ALA A 217 -20.64 -26.94 26.80
CA ALA A 217 -19.94 -26.69 28.06
C ALA A 217 -19.95 -25.21 28.52
N VAL A 218 -20.26 -24.27 27.62
CA VAL A 218 -20.19 -22.83 27.88
C VAL A 218 -21.57 -22.21 27.78
N ASN A 219 -22.02 -21.60 28.87
CA ASN A 219 -23.28 -20.85 28.91
C ASN A 219 -23.10 -19.39 28.47
N PHE A 220 -24.20 -18.72 28.15
CA PHE A 220 -24.21 -17.28 27.82
C PHE A 220 -23.66 -16.40 28.95
N SER A 221 -23.80 -16.81 30.21
CA SER A 221 -23.22 -16.14 31.39
C SER A 221 -21.70 -16.03 31.34
N THR A 222 -21.03 -17.03 30.76
CA THR A 222 -19.57 -17.05 30.55
C THR A 222 -19.19 -16.42 29.23
N ALA A 223 -19.93 -16.73 28.15
CA ALA A 223 -19.57 -16.29 26.81
C ALA A 223 -19.66 -14.77 26.63
N LEU A 224 -20.69 -14.12 27.18
CA LEU A 224 -20.92 -12.68 26.98
C LEU A 224 -19.76 -11.83 27.52
N PRO A 225 -19.31 -11.99 28.79
CA PRO A 225 -18.12 -11.31 29.30
C PRO A 225 -16.87 -11.53 28.45
N ILE A 226 -16.64 -12.77 27.99
CA ILE A 226 -15.47 -13.10 27.16
C ILE A 226 -15.53 -12.30 25.85
N ILE A 227 -16.66 -12.26 25.16
CA ILE A 227 -16.83 -11.46 23.92
C ILE A 227 -16.52 -9.98 24.18
N MET A 228 -16.98 -9.42 25.30
CA MET A 228 -16.68 -8.03 25.67
C MET A 228 -15.17 -7.81 25.83
N GLY A 229 -14.49 -8.77 26.47
CA GLY A 229 -13.05 -8.78 26.63
C GLY A 229 -12.30 -8.85 25.29
N GLN A 230 -12.75 -9.71 24.38
CA GLN A 230 -12.12 -9.91 23.06
C GLN A 230 -12.10 -8.62 22.23
N ASN A 231 -13.16 -7.81 22.29
CA ASN A 231 -13.20 -6.50 21.62
C ASN A 231 -12.13 -5.54 22.17
N ILE A 232 -11.88 -5.53 23.48
CA ILE A 232 -10.80 -4.74 24.08
C ILE A 232 -9.43 -5.29 23.67
N GLY A 233 -9.23 -6.61 23.73
CA GLY A 233 -7.95 -7.26 23.40
C GLY A 233 -7.47 -6.98 21.98
N THR A 234 -8.40 -6.82 21.04
CA THR A 234 -8.12 -6.47 19.63
C THR A 234 -7.40 -5.12 19.47
N CYS A 235 -7.53 -4.21 20.44
CA CYS A 235 -6.89 -2.90 20.38
C CYS A 235 -5.36 -2.95 20.49
N VAL A 236 -4.80 -4.05 21.01
CA VAL A 236 -3.35 -4.21 21.21
C VAL A 236 -2.58 -4.10 19.90
N THR A 237 -3.11 -4.64 18.80
CA THR A 237 -2.47 -4.56 17.48
C THR A 237 -2.30 -3.11 17.00
N ALA A 238 -3.35 -2.30 17.14
CA ALA A 238 -3.32 -0.88 16.79
C ALA A 238 -2.34 -0.09 17.69
N ILE A 239 -2.29 -0.42 18.99
CA ILE A 239 -1.35 0.23 19.92
C ILE A 239 0.09 -0.07 19.53
N ILE A 240 0.42 -1.35 19.30
CA ILE A 240 1.77 -1.76 18.86
C ILE A 240 2.13 -1.08 17.54
N SER A 241 1.20 -1.06 16.58
CA SER A 241 1.37 -0.41 15.28
C SER A 241 1.57 1.11 15.34
N SER A 242 1.17 1.76 16.44
CA SER A 242 1.35 3.21 16.65
C SER A 242 2.68 3.59 17.30
N ILE A 243 3.50 2.62 17.72
CA ILE A 243 4.82 2.88 18.30
C ILE A 243 5.71 3.55 17.24
N GLY A 244 6.40 4.63 17.61
CA GLY A 244 7.27 5.37 16.68
C GLY A 244 6.54 6.29 15.67
N THR A 245 5.22 6.40 15.75
CA THR A 245 4.40 7.18 14.79
C THR A 245 4.08 8.60 15.28
N SER A 246 3.50 9.41 14.39
CA SER A 246 3.02 10.77 14.69
C SER A 246 2.02 10.80 15.85
N LYS A 247 1.89 11.95 16.53
CA LYS A 247 0.93 12.12 17.63
C LYS A 247 -0.49 11.76 17.20
N ASN A 248 -0.89 12.17 15.99
CA ASN A 248 -2.23 11.87 15.45
C ASN A 248 -2.42 10.37 15.15
N ALA A 249 -1.39 9.66 14.70
CA ALA A 249 -1.46 8.22 14.50
C ALA A 249 -1.62 7.47 15.83
N LYS A 250 -0.86 7.85 16.87
CA LYS A 250 -1.06 7.34 18.24
C LYS A 250 -2.47 7.64 18.77
N ARG A 251 -3.00 8.83 18.48
CA ARG A 251 -4.38 9.21 18.83
C ARG A 251 -5.41 8.34 18.12
N ALA A 252 -5.19 7.96 16.86
CA ALA A 252 -6.09 7.03 16.16
C ALA A 252 -6.14 5.65 16.84
N ALA A 253 -4.98 5.11 17.24
CA ALA A 253 -4.93 3.88 18.04
C ALA A 253 -5.62 4.03 19.41
N ALA A 254 -5.43 5.17 20.08
CA ALA A 254 -6.10 5.48 21.34
C ALA A 254 -7.63 5.60 21.19
N VAL A 255 -8.12 6.18 20.09
CA VAL A 255 -9.55 6.20 19.75
C VAL A 255 -10.11 4.79 19.66
N HIS A 256 -9.40 3.86 19.01
CA HIS A 256 -9.82 2.46 18.92
C HIS A 256 -9.96 1.82 20.32
N LEU A 257 -8.98 2.07 21.19
CA LEU A 257 -9.00 1.61 22.58
C LEU A 257 -10.17 2.22 23.37
N PHE A 258 -10.35 3.54 23.31
CA PHE A 258 -11.40 4.23 24.05
C PHE A 258 -12.80 3.88 23.55
N PHE A 259 -12.96 3.66 22.25
CA PHE A 259 -14.22 3.17 21.68
C PHE A 259 -14.58 1.81 22.29
N ASN A 260 -13.66 0.84 22.27
CA ASN A 260 -13.93 -0.51 22.77
C ASN A 260 -14.10 -0.54 24.30
N ILE A 261 -13.27 0.19 25.06
CA ILE A 261 -13.42 0.26 26.52
C ILE A 261 -14.76 0.92 26.88
N SER A 262 -15.08 2.08 26.30
CA SER A 262 -16.32 2.80 26.63
C SER A 262 -17.55 1.99 26.21
N GLY A 263 -17.52 1.40 25.00
CA GLY A 263 -18.57 0.53 24.50
C GLY A 263 -18.80 -0.66 25.42
N THR A 264 -17.73 -1.35 25.82
CA THR A 264 -17.80 -2.49 26.74
C THR A 264 -18.34 -2.11 28.11
N VAL A 265 -17.83 -1.05 28.72
CA VAL A 265 -18.30 -0.59 30.04
C VAL A 265 -19.78 -0.23 29.99
N ILE A 266 -20.21 0.55 29.00
CA ILE A 266 -21.61 0.95 28.86
C ILE A 266 -22.49 -0.28 28.62
N PHE A 267 -22.11 -1.16 27.70
CA PHE A 267 -22.87 -2.37 27.40
C PHE A 267 -23.03 -3.26 28.62
N MET A 268 -21.94 -3.53 29.36
CA MET A 268 -21.99 -4.37 30.56
C MET A 268 -22.84 -3.74 31.66
N VAL A 269 -22.68 -2.45 31.94
CA VAL A 269 -23.49 -1.74 32.95
C VAL A 269 -24.97 -1.82 32.59
N VAL A 270 -25.34 -1.49 31.35
CA VAL A 270 -26.73 -1.54 30.90
C VAL A 270 -27.28 -2.97 30.95
N PHE A 271 -26.54 -3.93 30.40
CA PHE A 271 -26.97 -5.33 30.31
C PHE A 271 -27.19 -5.95 31.70
N TYR A 272 -26.21 -5.83 32.62
CA TYR A 272 -26.33 -6.42 33.95
C TYR A 272 -27.34 -5.69 34.83
N THR A 273 -27.49 -4.37 34.68
CA THR A 273 -28.56 -3.61 35.38
C THR A 273 -29.93 -4.10 34.93
N LEU A 274 -30.17 -4.23 33.62
CA LEU A 274 -31.42 -4.77 33.09
C LEU A 274 -31.66 -6.20 33.55
N ASN A 275 -30.61 -7.02 33.61
CA ASN A 275 -30.71 -8.39 34.11
C ASN A 275 -31.14 -8.46 35.59
N THR A 276 -30.81 -7.48 36.42
CA THR A 276 -31.27 -7.41 37.81
C THR A 276 -32.80 -7.26 37.91
N PHE A 277 -33.44 -6.63 36.93
CA PHE A 277 -34.90 -6.42 36.92
C PHE A 277 -35.66 -7.46 36.09
N VAL A 278 -35.11 -7.85 34.94
CA VAL A 278 -35.78 -8.71 33.96
C VAL A 278 -35.44 -10.19 34.17
N HIS A 279 -34.30 -10.49 34.81
CA HIS A 279 -33.80 -11.86 35.03
C HIS A 279 -33.73 -12.69 33.75
N PHE A 280 -32.76 -12.38 32.90
CA PHE A 280 -32.58 -13.05 31.62
C PHE A 280 -32.28 -14.55 31.79
N SER A 281 -33.31 -15.38 31.61
CA SER A 281 -33.23 -16.83 31.78
C SER A 281 -32.24 -17.49 30.81
N PHE A 282 -32.01 -16.89 29.64
CA PHE A 282 -31.09 -17.41 28.64
C PHE A 282 -29.63 -17.41 29.12
N LEU A 283 -29.24 -16.61 30.12
CA LEU A 283 -27.86 -16.56 30.62
C LEU A 283 -27.36 -17.92 31.11
N ASN A 284 -28.24 -18.75 31.64
CA ASN A 284 -27.91 -20.09 32.14
C ASN A 284 -28.07 -21.20 31.09
N THR A 285 -28.38 -20.83 29.84
CA THR A 285 -28.47 -21.79 28.74
C THR A 285 -27.13 -21.89 28.01
N ALA A 286 -26.85 -23.07 27.45
CA ALA A 286 -25.67 -23.30 26.63
C ALA A 286 -25.66 -22.32 25.44
N ALA A 287 -24.56 -21.61 25.27
CA ALA A 287 -24.40 -20.68 24.17
C ALA A 287 -24.26 -21.45 22.86
N SER A 288 -24.96 -21.03 21.82
CA SER A 288 -24.77 -21.57 20.47
C SER A 288 -23.78 -20.73 19.67
N PRO A 289 -23.06 -21.28 18.67
CA PRO A 289 -22.19 -20.49 17.79
C PRO A 289 -22.89 -19.28 17.15
N ALA A 290 -24.16 -19.44 16.76
CA ALA A 290 -25.00 -18.36 16.26
C ALA A 290 -25.34 -17.33 17.36
N GLY A 291 -25.60 -17.77 18.59
CA GLY A 291 -25.79 -16.89 19.75
C GLY A 291 -24.57 -16.01 20.03
N ILE A 292 -23.36 -16.57 19.89
CA ILE A 292 -22.11 -15.79 19.98
C ILE A 292 -22.08 -14.70 18.89
N ALA A 293 -22.40 -15.05 17.64
CA ALA A 293 -22.43 -14.09 16.54
C ALA A 293 -23.47 -12.98 16.73
N VAL A 294 -24.63 -13.32 17.30
CA VAL A 294 -25.68 -12.36 17.65
C VAL A 294 -25.20 -11.40 18.74
N ILE A 295 -24.65 -11.90 19.86
CA ILE A 295 -24.15 -11.03 20.94
C ILE A 295 -23.02 -10.14 20.43
N HIS A 296 -22.09 -10.70 19.67
CA HIS A 296 -20.99 -9.97 19.08
C HIS A 296 -21.48 -8.85 18.14
N SER A 297 -22.49 -9.13 17.31
CA SER A 297 -23.13 -8.15 16.43
C SER A 297 -23.87 -7.07 17.20
N LEU A 298 -24.71 -7.46 18.17
CA LEU A 298 -25.48 -6.54 19.01
C LEU A 298 -24.56 -5.57 19.75
N PHE A 299 -23.44 -6.07 20.28
CA PHE A 299 -22.44 -5.24 20.91
C PHE A 299 -21.81 -4.24 19.94
N ASN A 300 -21.20 -4.70 18.83
CA ASN A 300 -20.45 -3.80 17.96
C ASN A 300 -21.34 -2.78 17.23
N ILE A 301 -22.51 -3.22 16.78
CA ILE A 301 -23.51 -2.33 16.16
C ILE A 301 -24.09 -1.37 17.21
N GLY A 302 -24.46 -1.87 18.39
CA GLY A 302 -25.02 -1.07 19.47
C GLY A 302 -24.03 -0.04 20.02
N ALA A 303 -22.79 -0.44 20.28
CA ALA A 303 -21.70 0.44 20.71
C ALA A 303 -21.42 1.52 19.65
N THR A 304 -21.45 1.15 18.36
CA THR A 304 -21.29 2.13 17.28
C THR A 304 -22.44 3.13 17.27
N ILE A 305 -23.70 2.68 17.27
CA ILE A 305 -24.87 3.58 17.29
C ILE A 305 -24.82 4.52 18.49
N LEU A 306 -24.46 4.00 19.66
CA LEU A 306 -24.43 4.75 20.90
C LEU A 306 -23.27 5.75 20.96
N LEU A 307 -22.06 5.37 20.53
CA LEU A 307 -20.87 6.21 20.57
C LEU A 307 -20.69 7.10 19.33
N PHE A 308 -21.42 6.84 18.24
CA PHE A 308 -21.42 7.64 17.01
C PHE A 308 -21.60 9.15 17.25
N PRO A 309 -22.61 9.62 18.03
CA PRO A 309 -22.75 11.05 18.34
C PRO A 309 -21.60 11.59 19.20
N PHE A 310 -20.91 10.72 19.94
CA PHE A 310 -19.78 11.05 20.81
C PHE A 310 -18.41 10.82 20.16
N ALA A 311 -18.33 10.66 18.84
CA ALA A 311 -17.05 10.47 18.15
C ALA A 311 -16.06 11.63 18.40
N ASN A 312 -16.54 12.88 18.49
CA ASN A 312 -15.70 14.02 18.85
C ASN A 312 -15.19 13.94 20.31
N LEU A 313 -15.93 13.29 21.20
CA LEU A 313 -15.51 13.07 22.57
C LEU A 313 -14.38 12.03 22.62
N LEU A 314 -14.49 10.94 21.85
CA LEU A 314 -13.41 9.95 21.73
C LEU A 314 -12.12 10.57 21.19
N GLU A 315 -12.23 11.44 20.19
CA GLU A 315 -11.11 12.22 19.67
C GLU A 315 -10.50 13.12 20.75
N LYS A 316 -11.31 13.86 21.51
CA LYS A 316 -10.84 14.68 22.63
C LYS A 316 -10.16 13.86 23.72
N MET A 317 -10.69 12.68 24.05
CA MET A 317 -10.06 11.75 24.99
C MET A 317 -8.69 11.29 24.49
N ALA A 318 -8.55 11.01 23.19
CA ALA A 318 -7.28 10.69 22.57
C ALA A 318 -6.27 11.84 22.63
N ILE A 319 -6.71 13.07 22.35
CA ILE A 319 -5.87 14.28 22.47
C ILE A 319 -5.45 14.50 23.93
N LEU A 320 -6.34 14.26 24.90
CA LEU A 320 -6.01 14.38 26.32
C LEU A 320 -5.00 13.32 26.78
N ALA A 321 -5.13 12.08 26.32
CA ALA A 321 -4.24 10.99 26.67
C ALA A 321 -2.86 11.13 26.01
N ILE A 322 -2.80 11.75 24.83
CA ILE A 322 -1.58 12.03 24.07
C ILE A 322 -1.56 13.54 23.80
N PRO A 323 -1.19 14.36 24.81
CA PRO A 323 -1.23 15.81 24.71
C PRO A 323 -0.17 16.32 23.74
N ASP A 324 -0.48 17.42 23.08
CA ASP A 324 0.52 18.21 22.38
C ASP A 324 1.47 18.80 23.44
N LYS A 325 2.76 18.46 23.36
CA LYS A 325 3.76 19.18 24.16
C LYS A 325 3.80 20.62 23.68
N GLY A 326 3.65 21.55 24.62
CA GLY A 326 3.52 23.00 24.39
C GLY A 326 4.79 23.71 23.92
N SER A 327 5.45 23.22 22.89
CA SER A 327 6.51 23.96 22.22
C SER A 327 6.26 23.92 20.72
N GLU A 328 5.89 25.08 20.17
CA GLU A 328 5.91 25.43 18.74
C GLU A 328 7.25 25.04 18.07
N VAL A 329 8.30 24.80 18.87
CA VAL A 329 9.62 24.30 18.45
C VAL A 329 9.60 22.80 18.05
N GLU A 330 8.75 21.95 18.63
CA GLU A 330 8.59 20.54 18.17
C GLU A 330 7.72 20.46 16.91
N GLU A 331 6.78 21.39 16.69
CA GLU A 331 6.05 21.51 15.42
C GLU A 331 6.97 21.92 14.27
N MET A 332 8.05 22.67 14.56
CA MET A 332 9.12 22.98 13.61
C MET A 332 10.11 21.82 13.41
N GLU A 333 10.21 20.84 14.32
CA GLU A 333 10.96 19.59 14.09
C GLU A 333 10.12 18.54 13.33
N GLU A 334 8.79 18.63 13.37
CA GLU A 334 7.89 17.87 12.48
C GLU A 334 7.97 18.38 11.01
N GLU A 335 8.60 19.55 10.76
CA GLU A 335 9.05 19.95 9.41
C GLU A 335 10.25 19.11 8.96
N LYS A 336 9.99 17.94 8.36
CA LYS A 336 10.76 17.39 7.21
C LYS A 336 10.31 16.01 6.73
N ILE A 337 9.19 15.46 7.18
CA ILE A 337 8.65 14.29 6.46
C ILE A 337 8.08 14.82 5.15
N ASN A 338 8.79 14.61 4.06
CA ASN A 338 8.26 14.88 2.73
C ASN A 338 6.92 14.12 2.62
N PRO A 339 5.78 14.81 2.45
CA PRO A 339 4.46 14.17 2.49
C PRO A 339 4.30 13.09 1.41
N ASP A 340 5.06 13.18 0.32
CA ASP A 340 5.12 12.12 -0.68
C ASP A 340 5.81 10.87 -0.12
N LEU A 341 6.94 11.02 0.58
CA LEU A 341 7.67 9.87 1.16
C LEU A 341 6.96 9.29 2.38
N ALA A 342 6.12 10.08 3.07
CA ALA A 342 5.28 9.61 4.15
C ALA A 342 4.30 8.50 3.71
N ARG A 343 3.99 8.44 2.41
CA ARG A 343 3.17 7.40 1.79
C ARG A 343 3.82 6.01 1.83
N LEU A 344 5.15 5.95 1.93
CA LEU A 344 5.94 4.71 2.00
C LEU A 344 6.00 4.15 3.44
N ASP A 345 4.83 4.04 4.07
CA ASP A 345 4.72 3.55 5.44
C ASP A 345 4.83 2.02 5.50
N GLU A 346 5.75 1.48 6.29
CA GLU A 346 6.01 0.03 6.36
C GLU A 346 4.77 -0.80 6.75
N ARG A 347 3.79 -0.20 7.41
CA ARG A 347 2.51 -0.89 7.74
C ARG A 347 1.70 -1.26 6.50
N PHE A 348 1.98 -0.63 5.36
CA PHE A 348 1.35 -0.97 4.09
C PHE A 348 2.01 -2.17 3.42
N LEU A 349 3.18 -2.64 3.86
CA LEU A 349 3.85 -3.82 3.28
C LEU A 349 3.03 -5.10 3.41
N ASP A 350 2.18 -5.21 4.44
CA ASP A 350 1.23 -6.32 4.61
C ASP A 350 0.01 -6.22 3.65
N LYS A 351 -0.01 -5.19 2.80
CA LYS A 351 -0.97 -4.95 1.71
C LYS A 351 -0.21 -4.64 0.41
N PRO A 352 0.46 -5.64 -0.19
CA PRO A 352 1.43 -5.40 -1.26
C PRO A 352 0.87 -4.66 -2.47
N GLY A 353 -0.37 -4.97 -2.89
CA GLY A 353 -1.01 -4.28 -4.01
C GLY A 353 -1.34 -2.81 -3.74
N PHE A 354 -1.59 -2.43 -2.48
CA PHE A 354 -1.74 -1.03 -2.10
C PHE A 354 -0.38 -0.33 -2.00
N ALA A 355 0.58 -0.96 -1.31
CA ALA A 355 1.95 -0.47 -1.21
C ALA A 355 2.59 -0.23 -2.58
N MET A 356 2.33 -1.10 -3.57
CA MET A 356 2.83 -0.95 -4.93
C MET A 356 2.28 0.30 -5.62
N GLU A 357 1.00 0.61 -5.42
CA GLU A 357 0.38 1.83 -5.97
C GLU A 357 0.97 3.09 -5.33
N GLU A 358 1.23 3.06 -4.01
CA GLU A 358 1.92 4.16 -3.32
C GLU A 358 3.33 4.36 -3.88
N CYS A 359 4.10 3.29 -4.08
CA CYS A 359 5.41 3.36 -4.74
C CYS A 359 5.31 3.98 -6.13
N ARG A 360 4.34 3.56 -6.93
CA ARG A 360 4.11 4.12 -8.27
C ARG A 360 3.81 5.62 -8.21
N GLY A 361 2.94 6.04 -7.30
CA GLY A 361 2.61 7.46 -7.11
C GLY A 361 3.82 8.31 -6.71
N VAL A 362 4.65 7.80 -5.80
CA VAL A 362 5.87 8.48 -5.34
C VAL A 362 6.93 8.50 -6.45
N ALA A 363 7.10 7.43 -7.22
CA ALA A 363 8.00 7.39 -8.37
C ALA A 363 7.57 8.35 -9.49
N ILE A 364 6.26 8.50 -9.76
CA ILE A 364 5.75 9.51 -10.71
C ILE A 364 6.10 10.93 -10.25
N ASN A 365 6.01 11.20 -8.94
CA ASN A 365 6.41 12.51 -8.41
C ASN A 365 7.92 12.74 -8.51
N MET A 366 8.75 11.70 -8.32
CA MET A 366 10.19 11.75 -8.58
C MET A 366 10.48 12.08 -10.05
N ALA A 367 9.83 11.38 -11.00
CA ALA A 367 9.95 11.62 -12.43
C ALA A 367 9.61 13.08 -12.82
N ARG A 368 8.50 13.61 -12.31
CA ARG A 368 8.09 15.01 -12.53
C ARG A 368 9.09 16.02 -11.95
N LYS A 369 9.69 15.72 -10.80
CA LYS A 369 10.74 16.57 -10.20
C LYS A 369 12.01 16.54 -11.04
N SER A 370 12.42 15.38 -11.52
CA SER A 370 13.59 15.22 -12.41
C SER A 370 13.41 16.02 -13.70
N LYS A 371 12.26 15.88 -14.38
CA LYS A 371 11.87 16.74 -15.51
C LYS A 371 11.92 18.23 -15.19
N LYS A 372 11.41 18.63 -14.02
CA LYS A 372 11.43 20.03 -13.59
C LYS A 372 12.86 20.53 -13.36
N ALA A 373 13.72 19.73 -12.75
CA ALA A 373 15.12 20.06 -12.52
C ALA A 373 15.83 20.31 -13.86
N MET A 374 15.67 19.41 -14.83
CA MET A 374 16.25 19.58 -16.17
C MET A 374 15.74 20.83 -16.88
N ASN A 375 14.43 21.08 -16.86
CA ASN A 375 13.86 22.27 -17.50
C ASN A 375 14.43 23.56 -16.91
N LEU A 376 14.55 23.65 -15.58
CA LEU A 376 15.14 24.81 -14.91
C LEU A 376 16.64 24.94 -15.22
N ALA A 377 17.38 23.84 -15.29
CA ALA A 377 18.79 23.84 -15.67
C ALA A 377 18.99 24.36 -17.10
N ILE A 378 18.13 23.95 -18.05
CA ILE A 378 18.12 24.46 -19.41
C ILE A 378 17.78 25.96 -19.46
N ASP A 379 16.85 26.43 -18.61
CA ASP A 379 16.50 27.86 -18.56
C ASP A 379 17.70 28.73 -18.13
N LEU A 380 18.55 28.23 -17.22
CA LEU A 380 19.78 28.91 -16.77
C LEU A 380 20.80 29.13 -17.89
N LEU A 381 20.79 28.30 -18.94
CA LEU A 381 21.66 28.49 -20.12
C LEU A 381 21.26 29.69 -20.97
N LYS A 382 19.98 30.10 -20.91
CA LYS A 382 19.49 31.30 -21.62
C LYS A 382 19.75 32.56 -20.82
N GLU A 383 19.35 32.54 -19.55
CA GLU A 383 19.50 33.64 -18.63
C GLU A 383 19.78 33.09 -17.24
N TYR A 384 20.95 33.44 -16.69
CA TYR A 384 21.36 32.95 -15.38
C TYR A 384 20.57 33.66 -14.27
N ASP A 385 19.95 32.89 -13.39
CA ASP A 385 19.29 33.36 -12.18
C ASP A 385 19.73 32.52 -10.98
N GLU A 386 20.28 33.18 -9.96
CA GLU A 386 20.81 32.53 -8.75
C GLU A 386 19.74 31.74 -7.99
N LYS A 387 18.49 32.25 -7.96
CA LYS A 387 17.38 31.57 -7.27
C LYS A 387 16.99 30.28 -7.99
N THR A 388 16.97 30.30 -9.32
CA THR A 388 16.71 29.13 -10.15
C THR A 388 17.83 28.10 -10.02
N SER A 389 19.09 28.54 -9.99
CA SER A 389 20.26 27.68 -9.71
C SER A 389 20.11 26.93 -8.38
N ALA A 390 19.86 27.64 -7.28
CA ALA A 390 19.62 27.04 -5.97
C ALA A 390 18.37 26.12 -5.96
N ARG A 391 17.39 26.39 -6.83
CA ARG A 391 16.20 25.54 -6.94
C ARG A 391 16.49 24.20 -7.63
N VAL A 392 17.39 24.16 -8.60
CA VAL A 392 17.84 22.91 -9.24
C VAL A 392 18.53 22.03 -8.22
N GLU A 393 19.49 22.57 -7.46
CA GLU A 393 20.20 21.84 -6.40
C GLU A 393 19.24 21.32 -5.32
N LYS A 394 18.24 22.13 -4.90
CA LYS A 394 17.21 21.66 -3.98
C LYS A 394 16.35 20.52 -4.54
N LEU A 395 16.14 20.46 -5.87
CA LEU A 395 15.36 19.39 -6.48
C LEU A 395 16.14 18.09 -6.55
N GLU A 396 17.43 18.13 -6.86
CA GLU A 396 18.31 16.94 -6.86
C GLU A 396 18.39 16.33 -5.46
N ASN A 397 18.73 17.12 -4.42
CA ASN A 397 18.68 16.68 -3.02
C ASN A 397 17.33 16.07 -2.59
N GLN A 398 16.22 16.51 -3.21
CA GLN A 398 14.94 15.87 -3.00
C GLN A 398 14.88 14.53 -3.73
N ILE A 399 15.26 14.46 -5.00
CA ILE A 399 15.23 13.25 -5.82
C ILE A 399 16.09 12.14 -5.21
N ASP A 400 17.27 12.43 -4.65
CA ASP A 400 18.10 11.46 -3.91
C ASP A 400 17.33 10.83 -2.75
N GLN A 401 16.61 11.65 -1.97
CA GLN A 401 15.78 11.15 -0.89
C GLN A 401 14.62 10.28 -1.40
N TYR A 402 14.11 10.52 -2.62
CA TYR A 402 13.13 9.63 -3.24
C TYR A 402 13.77 8.33 -3.65
N GLU A 403 14.95 8.35 -4.29
CA GLU A 403 15.65 7.13 -4.70
C GLU A 403 15.94 6.22 -3.51
N ASP A 404 16.51 6.76 -2.45
CA ASP A 404 16.84 6.01 -1.23
C ASP A 404 15.58 5.40 -0.57
N ALA A 405 14.55 6.22 -0.38
CA ALA A 405 13.33 5.79 0.30
C ALA A 405 12.52 4.80 -0.55
N LEU A 406 12.34 5.07 -1.84
CA LEU A 406 11.66 4.18 -2.78
C LEU A 406 12.42 2.88 -2.95
N GLY A 407 13.73 2.94 -3.20
CA GLY A 407 14.57 1.76 -3.39
C GLY A 407 14.51 0.85 -2.16
N THR A 408 14.70 1.41 -0.97
CA THR A 408 14.60 0.66 0.29
C THR A 408 13.22 0.01 0.47
N TYR A 409 12.15 0.76 0.17
CA TYR A 409 10.79 0.27 0.34
C TYR A 409 10.42 -0.80 -0.70
N LEU A 410 10.84 -0.63 -1.96
CA LEU A 410 10.66 -1.60 -3.04
C LEU A 410 11.38 -2.92 -2.74
N VAL A 411 12.59 -2.87 -2.17
CA VAL A 411 13.32 -4.08 -1.73
C VAL A 411 12.53 -4.82 -0.66
N LYS A 412 12.05 -4.13 0.39
CA LYS A 412 11.20 -4.74 1.43
C LYS A 412 9.89 -5.29 0.87
N LEU A 413 9.34 -4.64 -0.15
CA LEU A 413 8.11 -5.08 -0.82
C LEU A 413 8.36 -6.30 -1.70
N SER A 414 9.57 -6.46 -2.25
CA SER A 414 9.97 -7.64 -3.04
C SER A 414 10.01 -8.93 -2.22
N GLU A 415 10.18 -8.82 -0.89
CA GLU A 415 10.11 -9.94 0.05
C GLU A 415 8.67 -10.42 0.32
N ARG A 416 7.65 -9.74 -0.22
CA ARG A 416 6.23 -10.05 -0.01
C ARG A 416 5.63 -10.82 -1.19
N ASP A 417 4.53 -11.50 -0.93
CA ASP A 417 3.77 -12.22 -1.96
C ASP A 417 3.03 -11.26 -2.91
N LEU A 418 3.75 -10.81 -3.94
CA LEU A 418 3.23 -9.92 -4.98
C LEU A 418 2.43 -10.69 -6.04
N SER A 419 1.45 -10.01 -6.64
CA SER A 419 0.86 -10.52 -7.89
C SER A 419 1.90 -10.45 -9.02
N VAL A 420 1.75 -11.27 -10.06
CA VAL A 420 2.65 -11.21 -11.23
C VAL A 420 2.69 -9.80 -11.83
N LYS A 421 1.54 -9.11 -11.84
CA LYS A 421 1.45 -7.72 -12.29
C LYS A 421 2.26 -6.78 -11.39
N ASP A 422 2.13 -6.90 -10.08
CA ASP A 422 2.85 -6.03 -9.14
C ASP A 422 4.35 -6.33 -9.14
N SER A 423 4.75 -7.60 -9.29
CA SER A 423 6.16 -7.99 -9.44
C SER A 423 6.79 -7.38 -10.69
N ARG A 424 6.05 -7.34 -11.81
CA ARG A 424 6.49 -6.66 -13.03
C ARG A 424 6.65 -5.17 -12.82
N ILE A 425 5.66 -4.51 -12.21
CA ILE A 425 5.72 -3.08 -11.89
C ILE A 425 6.88 -2.79 -10.95
N LEU A 426 7.11 -3.63 -9.93
CA LEU A 426 8.23 -3.49 -9.00
C LEU A 426 9.57 -3.46 -9.76
N SER A 427 9.77 -4.37 -10.72
CA SER A 427 10.98 -4.38 -11.55
C SER A 427 11.13 -3.09 -12.36
N VAL A 428 10.07 -2.61 -13.01
CA VAL A 428 10.09 -1.32 -13.75
C VAL A 428 10.50 -0.19 -12.81
N LEU A 429 9.88 -0.10 -11.63
CA LEU A 429 10.17 0.94 -10.67
C LEU A 429 11.62 0.89 -10.19
N LEU A 430 12.15 -0.29 -9.85
CA LEU A 430 13.54 -0.45 -9.40
C LEU A 430 14.56 0.01 -10.46
N HIS A 431 14.29 -0.18 -11.74
CA HIS A 431 15.15 0.31 -12.81
C HIS A 431 14.97 1.82 -13.03
N CYS A 432 13.73 2.28 -13.21
CA CYS A 432 13.45 3.66 -13.60
C CYS A 432 13.80 4.70 -12.53
N ILE A 433 13.76 4.36 -11.23
CA ILE A 433 14.13 5.32 -10.18
C ILE A 433 15.60 5.77 -10.32
N GLY A 434 16.50 4.86 -10.68
CA GLY A 434 17.90 5.18 -10.91
C GLY A 434 18.09 6.07 -12.14
N ASP A 435 17.39 5.78 -13.24
CA ASP A 435 17.45 6.64 -14.43
C ASP A 435 16.90 8.07 -14.14
N PHE A 436 15.86 8.21 -13.31
CA PHE A 436 15.35 9.54 -12.90
C PHE A 436 16.31 10.31 -11.99
N GLU A 437 17.04 9.63 -11.09
CA GLU A 437 18.14 10.23 -10.32
C GLU A 437 19.24 10.74 -11.25
N ARG A 438 19.70 9.90 -12.19
CA ARG A 438 20.74 10.27 -13.16
C ARG A 438 20.36 11.44 -14.05
N ILE A 439 19.11 11.52 -14.51
CA ILE A 439 18.62 12.70 -15.25
C ILE A 439 18.75 13.97 -14.39
N SER A 440 18.53 13.86 -13.08
CA SER A 440 18.68 14.99 -12.15
C SER A 440 20.14 15.36 -11.87
N ASP A 441 21.05 14.37 -11.79
CA ASP A 441 22.50 14.61 -11.75
C ASP A 441 22.95 15.42 -12.97
N HIS A 442 22.51 15.02 -14.16
CA HIS A 442 22.83 15.72 -15.39
C HIS A 442 22.25 17.14 -15.42
N ALA A 443 21.07 17.35 -14.83
CA ALA A 443 20.51 18.69 -14.65
C ALA A 443 21.40 19.57 -13.74
N VAL A 444 21.96 19.01 -12.67
CA VAL A 444 22.94 19.70 -11.83
C VAL A 444 24.19 20.06 -12.64
N ASN A 445 24.77 19.11 -13.38
CA ASN A 445 25.94 19.40 -14.21
C ASN A 445 25.71 20.52 -15.25
N ILE A 446 24.51 20.59 -15.83
CA ILE A 446 24.13 21.68 -16.74
C ILE A 446 24.01 23.02 -15.99
N ARG A 447 23.46 23.00 -14.77
CA ARG A 447 23.44 24.17 -13.88
C ARG A 447 24.87 24.61 -13.53
N ASP A 448 25.79 23.70 -13.24
CA ASP A 448 27.22 23.99 -13.00
C ASP A 448 27.86 24.70 -14.19
N ALA A 449 27.60 24.22 -15.41
CA ALA A 449 28.06 24.87 -16.64
C ALA A 449 27.51 26.31 -16.76
N ALA A 450 26.23 26.53 -16.45
CA ALA A 450 25.61 27.86 -16.45
C ALA A 450 26.24 28.79 -15.38
N VAL A 451 26.49 28.27 -14.18
CA VAL A 451 27.19 28.98 -13.09
C VAL A 451 28.59 29.40 -13.53
N GLU A 452 29.34 28.50 -14.18
CA GLU A 452 30.68 28.78 -14.69
C GLU A 452 30.65 29.88 -15.75
N MET A 453 29.72 29.80 -16.71
CA MET A 453 29.54 30.83 -17.73
C MET A 453 29.29 32.21 -17.11
N ASN A 454 28.41 32.28 -16.11
CA ASN A 454 28.10 33.53 -15.43
C ASN A 454 29.32 34.07 -14.64
N LYS A 455 30.01 33.22 -13.87
CA LYS A 455 31.21 33.62 -13.09
C LYS A 455 32.34 34.15 -13.97
N LYS A 456 32.53 33.55 -15.14
CA LYS A 456 33.58 33.92 -16.11
C LYS A 456 33.12 34.95 -17.14
N ASN A 457 31.87 35.44 -17.07
CA ASN A 457 31.26 36.34 -18.05
C ASN A 457 31.37 35.81 -19.50
N LEU A 458 31.21 34.51 -19.70
CA LEU A 458 31.26 33.85 -21.00
C LEU A 458 29.90 33.95 -21.69
N GLN A 459 29.90 34.21 -23.00
CA GLN A 459 28.67 34.22 -23.81
C GLN A 459 28.86 33.48 -25.11
N PHE A 460 27.90 32.62 -25.44
CA PHE A 460 27.81 32.01 -26.76
C PHE A 460 27.49 33.05 -27.83
N SER A 461 27.96 32.81 -29.06
CA SER A 461 27.54 33.59 -30.23
C SER A 461 26.05 33.40 -30.50
N ASP A 462 25.40 34.36 -31.15
CA ASP A 462 23.96 34.26 -31.45
C ASP A 462 23.60 33.00 -32.23
N LYS A 463 24.51 32.55 -33.11
CA LYS A 463 24.34 31.30 -33.86
C LYS A 463 24.41 30.07 -32.96
N ALA A 464 25.40 30.02 -32.06
CA ALA A 464 25.52 28.94 -31.07
C ALA A 464 24.32 28.94 -30.10
N LYS A 465 23.79 30.11 -29.73
CA LYS A 465 22.55 30.21 -28.93
C LYS A 465 21.34 29.62 -29.67
N GLN A 466 21.21 29.87 -30.98
CA GLN A 466 20.11 29.31 -31.79
C GLN A 466 20.23 27.78 -31.92
N GLU A 467 21.43 27.27 -32.16
CA GLU A 467 21.67 25.82 -32.23
C GLU A 467 21.40 25.15 -30.87
N LEU A 468 21.93 25.71 -29.78
CA LEU A 468 21.71 25.21 -28.43
C LEU A 468 20.23 25.27 -28.03
N LEU A 469 19.47 26.23 -28.54
CA LEU A 469 18.02 26.30 -28.33
C LEU A 469 17.29 25.12 -29.01
N VAL A 470 17.66 24.77 -30.24
CA VAL A 470 17.09 23.60 -30.95
C VAL A 470 17.40 22.33 -30.17
N PHE A 471 18.66 22.15 -29.76
CA PHE A 471 19.08 21.00 -28.98
C PHE A 471 18.37 20.94 -27.62
N SER A 472 18.31 22.06 -26.90
CA SER A 472 17.57 22.18 -25.63
C SER A 472 16.09 21.79 -25.78
N ASN A 473 15.45 22.16 -26.90
CA ASN A 473 14.06 21.81 -27.16
C ASN A 473 13.88 20.30 -27.42
N ALA A 474 14.83 19.65 -28.12
CA ALA A 474 14.81 18.20 -28.29
C ALA A 474 14.93 17.47 -26.94
N ILE A 475 15.80 17.94 -26.04
CA ILE A 475 15.94 17.39 -24.68
C ILE A 475 14.68 17.58 -23.84
N ARG A 476 14.00 18.73 -23.97
CA ARG A 476 12.70 18.91 -23.30
C ARG A 476 11.65 17.94 -23.82
N ASP A 477 11.59 17.74 -25.14
CA ASP A 477 10.61 16.83 -25.76
C ASP A 477 10.86 15.37 -25.35
N ILE A 478 12.11 14.90 -25.35
CA ILE A 478 12.40 13.50 -24.99
C ILE A 478 12.11 13.20 -23.51
N ILE A 479 12.47 14.11 -22.60
CA ILE A 479 12.16 13.97 -21.17
C ILE A 479 10.65 14.04 -20.94
N ASP A 480 9.96 14.93 -21.65
CA ASP A 480 8.51 15.05 -21.57
C ASP A 480 7.81 13.76 -22.00
N ARG A 481 8.25 13.14 -23.10
CA ARG A 481 7.73 11.85 -23.58
C ARG A 481 8.03 10.72 -22.61
N ALA A 482 9.28 10.59 -22.15
CA ALA A 482 9.66 9.52 -21.22
C ALA A 482 8.89 9.61 -19.90
N VAL A 483 8.79 10.82 -19.31
CA VAL A 483 8.02 11.02 -18.07
C VAL A 483 6.53 10.78 -18.29
N LEU A 484 5.97 11.22 -19.42
CA LEU A 484 4.55 11.01 -19.72
C LEU A 484 4.25 9.52 -19.94
N ALA A 485 5.08 8.82 -20.72
CA ALA A 485 4.98 7.38 -20.95
C ALA A 485 5.04 6.58 -19.64
N PHE A 486 5.97 6.94 -18.74
CA PHE A 486 6.05 6.34 -17.40
C PHE A 486 4.81 6.63 -16.54
N GLU A 487 4.31 7.87 -16.57
CA GLU A 487 3.15 8.29 -15.79
C GLU A 487 1.86 7.59 -16.25
N THR A 488 1.63 7.48 -17.55
CA THR A 488 0.41 6.89 -18.12
C THR A 488 0.52 5.39 -18.33
N GLY A 489 1.73 4.84 -18.40
CA GLY A 489 2.00 3.47 -18.85
C GLY A 489 1.70 3.28 -20.35
N ASP A 490 1.77 4.36 -21.13
CA ASP A 490 1.48 4.34 -22.57
C ASP A 490 2.70 3.86 -23.36
N THR A 491 2.60 2.65 -23.89
CA THR A 491 3.66 2.03 -24.71
C THR A 491 3.83 2.68 -26.07
N GLY A 492 2.82 3.39 -26.60
CA GLY A 492 2.93 4.17 -27.82
C GLY A 492 3.90 5.33 -27.63
N LEU A 493 3.70 6.12 -26.57
CA LEU A 493 4.62 7.21 -26.21
C LEU A 493 6.04 6.72 -25.90
N ALA A 494 6.17 5.52 -25.31
CA ALA A 494 7.49 4.92 -25.06
C ALA A 494 8.23 4.59 -26.38
N LYS A 495 7.53 4.13 -27.42
CA LYS A 495 8.15 3.83 -28.73
C LYS A 495 8.71 5.07 -29.42
N GLU A 496 8.09 6.23 -29.22
CA GLU A 496 8.53 7.52 -29.80
C GLU A 496 9.82 8.08 -29.16
N VAL A 497 10.28 7.53 -28.03
CA VAL A 497 11.46 8.02 -27.31
C VAL A 497 12.77 7.65 -28.02
N GLU A 498 12.91 6.40 -28.49
CA GLU A 498 14.13 5.93 -29.14
C GLU A 498 14.45 6.66 -30.47
N PRO A 499 13.48 6.91 -31.38
CA PRO A 499 13.72 7.77 -32.55
C PRO A 499 14.24 9.16 -32.18
N LEU A 500 13.72 9.75 -31.10
CA LEU A 500 14.14 11.08 -30.64
C LEU A 500 15.53 11.06 -29.99
N GLU A 501 15.88 9.99 -29.29
CA GLU A 501 17.25 9.77 -28.80
C GLU A 501 18.23 9.78 -29.98
N GLN A 502 17.96 9.04 -31.06
CA GLN A 502 18.82 9.03 -32.25
C GLN A 502 18.95 10.41 -32.92
N VAL A 503 17.91 11.24 -32.85
CA VAL A 503 17.97 12.64 -33.31
C VAL A 503 18.85 13.48 -32.40
N VAL A 504 18.71 13.34 -31.07
CA VAL A 504 19.60 13.99 -30.08
C VAL A 504 21.06 13.60 -30.32
N ASP A 505 21.30 12.33 -30.62
CA ASP A 505 22.60 11.76 -30.85
C ASP A 505 23.25 12.31 -32.14
N ALA A 506 22.45 12.50 -33.20
CA ALA A 506 22.85 13.19 -34.42
C ALA A 506 23.14 14.69 -34.17
N LEU A 507 22.30 15.37 -33.39
CA LEU A 507 22.49 16.77 -33.01
C LEU A 507 23.79 16.99 -32.24
N ASN A 508 24.09 16.10 -31.28
CA ASN A 508 25.32 16.14 -30.50
C ASN A 508 26.57 16.02 -31.40
N LYS A 509 26.55 15.07 -32.35
CA LYS A 509 27.63 14.88 -33.33
C LYS A 509 27.78 16.11 -34.23
N GLU A 510 26.68 16.68 -34.71
CA GLU A 510 26.70 17.86 -35.58
C GLU A 510 27.18 19.11 -34.85
N GLU A 511 26.71 19.37 -33.62
CA GLU A 511 27.15 20.50 -32.79
C GLU A 511 28.64 20.42 -32.47
N LYS A 512 29.14 19.24 -32.09
CA LYS A 512 30.59 19.00 -31.88
C LYS A 512 31.38 19.33 -33.16
N GLN A 513 30.90 18.91 -34.33
CA GLN A 513 31.56 19.19 -35.61
C GLN A 513 31.54 20.68 -35.99
N ARG A 514 30.40 21.35 -35.81
CA ARG A 514 30.24 22.80 -36.02
C ARG A 514 31.17 23.59 -35.09
N HIS A 515 31.28 23.16 -33.83
CA HIS A 515 32.17 23.75 -32.85
C HIS A 515 33.65 23.62 -33.25
N ILE A 516 34.11 22.43 -33.65
CA ILE A 516 35.50 22.21 -34.14
C ILE A 516 35.81 23.14 -35.32
N ASN A 517 34.86 23.33 -36.24
CA ASN A 517 35.03 24.24 -37.37
C ASN A 517 35.17 25.71 -36.93
N ARG A 518 34.44 26.13 -35.88
CA ARG A 518 34.58 27.47 -35.28
C ARG A 518 35.92 27.67 -34.60
N LEU A 519 36.41 26.68 -33.87
CA LEU A 519 37.76 26.70 -33.27
C LEU A 519 38.84 26.84 -34.35
N ARG A 520 38.75 26.05 -35.44
CA ARG A 520 39.71 26.10 -36.55
C ARG A 520 39.75 27.45 -37.27
N THR A 521 38.63 28.15 -37.30
CA THR A 521 38.50 29.48 -37.93
C THR A 521 38.79 30.63 -36.98
N GLY A 522 39.08 30.36 -35.70
CA GLY A 522 39.34 31.37 -34.68
C GLY A 522 38.10 32.17 -34.24
N THR A 523 36.90 31.70 -34.59
CA THR A 523 35.62 32.37 -34.29
C THR A 523 35.05 31.98 -32.92
N CYS A 524 35.68 31.04 -32.21
CA CYS A 524 35.30 30.57 -30.89
C CYS A 524 36.54 30.39 -29.99
N THR A 525 36.37 30.60 -28.69
CA THR A 525 37.41 30.35 -27.67
C THR A 525 37.39 28.90 -27.19
N ILE A 526 38.54 28.38 -26.78
CA ILE A 526 38.67 27.02 -26.20
C ILE A 526 37.79 26.86 -24.94
N GLU A 527 37.69 27.89 -24.10
CA GLU A 527 36.90 27.87 -22.86
C GLU A 527 35.41 27.61 -23.12
N LEU A 528 34.79 28.37 -24.02
CA LEU A 528 33.41 28.11 -24.47
C LEU A 528 33.22 26.74 -25.13
N GLY A 529 34.29 26.15 -25.66
CA GLY A 529 34.27 24.81 -26.22
C GLY A 529 34.15 23.71 -25.19
N PHE A 530 34.85 23.84 -24.06
CA PHE A 530 34.68 22.93 -22.94
C PHE A 530 33.26 22.99 -22.38
N VAL A 531 32.75 24.21 -22.13
CA VAL A 531 31.37 24.40 -21.65
C VAL A 531 30.34 23.79 -22.60
N LEU A 532 30.46 24.01 -23.92
CA LEU A 532 29.55 23.41 -24.89
C LEU A 532 29.63 21.89 -24.91
N SER A 533 30.84 21.34 -24.82
CA SER A 533 31.05 19.88 -24.76
C SER A 533 30.45 19.27 -23.49
N ASP A 534 30.56 19.95 -22.35
CA ASP A 534 29.99 19.50 -21.09
C ASP A 534 28.46 19.51 -21.16
N ILE A 535 27.86 20.60 -21.66
CA ILE A 535 26.41 20.67 -21.87
C ILE A 535 25.93 19.58 -22.83
N SER A 536 26.59 19.43 -23.99
CA SER A 536 26.17 18.48 -25.02
C SER A 536 26.29 17.03 -24.55
N THR A 537 27.31 16.71 -23.76
CA THR A 537 27.49 15.38 -23.15
C THR A 537 26.41 15.11 -22.11
N ASN A 538 26.07 16.08 -21.25
CA ASN A 538 24.98 15.89 -20.28
C ASN A 538 23.61 15.79 -20.94
N PHE A 539 23.39 16.48 -22.07
CA PHE A 539 22.19 16.31 -22.89
C PHE A 539 22.08 14.91 -23.51
N GLU A 540 23.14 14.42 -24.14
CA GLU A 540 23.23 13.04 -24.66
C GLU A 540 22.92 12.02 -23.56
N ARG A 541 23.61 12.10 -22.41
CA ARG A 541 23.37 11.16 -21.30
C ARG A 541 21.95 11.23 -20.73
N ALA A 542 21.37 12.42 -20.62
CA ALA A 542 19.98 12.54 -20.17
C ALA A 542 19.00 11.90 -21.17
N ALA A 543 19.27 11.99 -22.48
CA ALA A 543 18.49 11.32 -23.51
C ALA A 543 18.65 9.79 -23.47
N ASP A 544 19.86 9.28 -23.22
CA ASP A 544 20.12 7.84 -23.01
C ASP A 544 19.27 7.29 -21.86
N HIS A 545 19.24 7.99 -20.72
CA HIS A 545 18.42 7.60 -19.57
C HIS A 545 16.91 7.65 -19.88
N CYS A 546 16.46 8.58 -20.72
CA CYS A 546 15.08 8.59 -21.20
C CYS A 546 14.75 7.35 -22.05
N SER A 547 15.67 6.95 -22.94
CA SER A 547 15.53 5.71 -23.71
C SER A 547 15.49 4.48 -22.80
N ASN A 548 16.38 4.36 -21.81
CA ASN A 548 16.36 3.25 -20.84
C ASN A 548 15.00 3.10 -20.14
N ILE A 549 14.41 4.21 -19.69
CA ILE A 549 13.07 4.23 -19.08
C ILE A 549 12.03 3.70 -20.08
N ALA A 550 12.04 4.19 -21.32
CA ALA A 550 11.10 3.78 -22.35
C ALA A 550 11.23 2.29 -22.70
N VAL A 551 12.46 1.79 -22.86
CA VAL A 551 12.74 0.37 -23.10
C VAL A 551 12.22 -0.47 -21.94
N CYS A 552 12.49 -0.07 -20.70
CA CYS A 552 12.02 -0.78 -19.51
C CYS A 552 10.49 -0.93 -19.51
N LEU A 553 9.76 0.11 -19.93
CA LEU A 553 8.29 0.07 -20.05
C LEU A 553 7.82 -0.90 -21.14
N LEU A 554 8.51 -0.96 -22.29
CA LEU A 554 8.15 -1.83 -23.41
C LEU A 554 8.42 -3.32 -23.10
N GLN A 555 9.55 -3.63 -22.49
CA GLN A 555 9.96 -5.01 -22.17
C GLN A 555 8.98 -5.74 -21.24
N VAL A 556 8.40 -5.01 -20.30
CA VAL A 556 7.49 -5.58 -19.30
C VAL A 556 6.12 -5.93 -19.87
N ASP A 557 5.71 -5.29 -20.97
CA ASP A 557 4.49 -5.64 -21.70
C ASP A 557 4.69 -6.96 -22.48
N GLU A 558 5.87 -7.16 -23.06
CA GLU A 558 6.19 -8.32 -23.92
C GLU A 558 6.79 -9.53 -23.17
N GLY A 559 7.21 -9.35 -21.92
CA GLY A 559 7.61 -10.45 -21.04
C GLY A 559 9.06 -10.94 -21.18
N GLY A 560 9.95 -10.14 -21.77
CA GLY A 560 11.40 -10.39 -21.85
C GLY A 560 12.21 -9.48 -20.92
N PHE A 561 13.40 -9.92 -20.48
CA PHE A 561 14.30 -9.17 -19.59
C PHE A 561 15.75 -9.16 -20.13
N ASP A 562 15.97 -8.61 -21.33
CA ASP A 562 17.31 -8.22 -21.82
C ASP A 562 17.24 -6.90 -22.61
N THR A 563 17.58 -5.79 -21.94
CA THR A 563 17.45 -4.39 -22.41
C THR A 563 18.24 -4.13 -23.68
N HIS A 564 19.40 -4.76 -23.86
CA HIS A 564 20.25 -4.55 -25.02
C HIS A 564 19.79 -5.36 -26.23
N GLU A 565 19.40 -6.63 -26.02
CA GLU A 565 18.87 -7.47 -27.10
C GLU A 565 17.55 -6.89 -27.64
N TYR A 566 16.71 -6.31 -26.79
CA TYR A 566 15.45 -5.69 -27.20
C TYR A 566 15.62 -4.38 -27.97
N LEU A 567 16.63 -3.58 -27.66
CA LEU A 567 16.96 -2.36 -28.42
C LEU A 567 17.35 -2.70 -29.86
N ASP A 568 18.12 -3.76 -30.06
CA ASP A 568 18.49 -4.24 -31.39
C ASP A 568 17.25 -4.78 -32.14
N ILE A 569 16.37 -5.49 -31.45
CA ILE A 569 15.10 -5.99 -32.01
C ILE A 569 14.16 -4.84 -32.38
N LEU A 570 13.99 -3.81 -31.55
CA LEU A 570 13.15 -2.64 -31.88
C LEU A 570 13.65 -1.89 -33.11
N LYS A 571 14.97 -1.77 -33.26
CA LYS A 571 15.63 -1.16 -34.43
C LYS A 571 15.39 -1.99 -35.71
N GLU A 572 15.21 -3.31 -35.57
CA GLU A 572 14.98 -4.24 -36.69
C GLU A 572 13.49 -4.50 -37.02
N GLU A 573 12.62 -4.73 -36.03
CA GLU A 573 11.21 -5.16 -36.20
C GLU A 573 10.24 -4.01 -36.53
N ASN A 574 10.51 -2.76 -36.11
CA ASN A 574 9.65 -1.58 -36.38
C ASN A 574 10.18 -0.65 -37.49
N SER A 575 11.01 -1.15 -38.40
CA SER A 575 11.88 -0.30 -39.23
C SER A 575 11.19 0.77 -40.09
N GLU A 576 9.94 0.61 -40.56
CA GLU A 576 9.26 1.65 -41.35
C GLU A 576 8.67 2.77 -40.49
N GLU A 577 7.95 2.42 -39.41
CA GLU A 577 7.36 3.41 -38.49
C GLU A 577 8.45 4.16 -37.73
N PHE A 578 9.47 3.44 -37.24
CA PHE A 578 10.66 4.02 -36.62
C PHE A 578 11.38 4.98 -37.57
N ARG A 579 11.61 4.59 -38.83
CA ARG A 579 12.26 5.47 -39.82
C ARG A 579 11.40 6.69 -40.13
N HIS A 580 10.09 6.54 -40.22
CA HIS A 580 9.19 7.65 -40.47
C HIS A 580 9.26 8.68 -39.33
N GLU A 581 9.11 8.22 -38.08
CA GLU A 581 9.22 9.09 -36.89
C GLU A 581 10.60 9.75 -36.78
N TYR A 582 11.67 8.98 -36.99
CA TYR A 582 13.03 9.53 -36.99
C TYR A 582 13.20 10.65 -38.03
N MET A 583 12.66 10.48 -39.24
CA MET A 583 12.73 11.48 -40.30
C MET A 583 11.93 12.73 -39.95
N GLU A 584 10.70 12.59 -39.45
CA GLU A 584 9.87 13.72 -39.00
C GLU A 584 10.53 14.50 -37.86
N LEU A 585 11.09 13.80 -36.87
CA LEU A 585 11.79 14.41 -35.73
C LEU A 585 13.11 15.07 -36.17
N SER A 586 13.84 14.47 -37.10
CA SER A 586 15.06 15.05 -37.68
C SER A 586 14.75 16.37 -38.41
N GLU A 587 13.65 16.42 -39.17
CA GLU A 587 13.20 17.65 -39.83
C GLU A 587 12.79 18.72 -38.81
N LYS A 588 12.04 18.33 -37.77
CA LYS A 588 11.60 19.22 -36.68
C LYS A 588 12.77 19.87 -35.94
N TYR A 589 13.84 19.11 -35.68
CA TYR A 589 14.99 19.56 -34.89
C TYR A 589 16.20 19.93 -35.75
N THR A 590 16.01 20.34 -37.00
CA THR A 590 17.12 20.75 -37.86
C THR A 590 17.83 22.01 -37.33
N LEU A 591 19.16 21.94 -37.23
CA LEU A 591 19.98 23.08 -36.84
C LEU A 591 20.00 24.17 -37.93
N PRO A 592 20.01 25.47 -37.58
CA PRO A 592 20.00 26.56 -38.55
C PRO A 592 21.18 26.49 -39.53
N GLU A 593 20.98 26.94 -40.77
CA GLU A 593 21.96 26.79 -41.85
C GLU A 593 23.36 27.33 -41.51
N SER A 594 24.35 26.52 -41.85
CA SER A 594 25.75 26.95 -41.87
C SER A 594 26.00 27.83 -43.08
N LYS A 595 25.97 29.17 -42.93
CA LYS A 595 26.53 30.11 -43.93
C LYS A 595 28.05 29.99 -44.04
N HIS A 596 28.61 28.82 -44.34
CA HIS A 596 29.96 28.64 -44.89
C HIS A 596 29.99 27.35 -45.74
N GLY A 597 29.44 27.50 -46.94
CA GLY A 597 29.53 26.55 -48.05
C GLY A 597 29.50 27.29 -49.38
N GLY A 598 30.28 28.38 -49.47
CA GLY A 598 30.51 29.12 -50.70
C GLY A 598 32.01 29.22 -50.93
N LYS A 599 32.55 28.27 -51.69
CA LYS A 599 33.67 28.50 -52.59
C LYS A 599 33.30 27.93 -53.94
#